data_AF-A0A954SGM6-F1
#
_entry.id   AF-A0A954SGM6-F1
#
_cell.length_a   1.000
_cell.length_b   1.000
_cell.length_c   1.000
_cell.angle_alpha   90.00
_cell.angle_beta   90.00
_cell.angle_gamma   90.00
#
_symmetry.space_group_name_H-M   'P 1'
#
loop_
_entity.id
_entity.type
_entity.pdbx_description
1 polymer ?
#
loop_
_entity_poly.entity_id
_entity_poly.type
_entity_poly.pdbx_seq_one_letter_code
_entity_poly.pdbx_strand_id
1 'polypeptide(L)'
;MRTTSFAVASLLFASMTFMGMADTASAKAKSIGEKPADSPGWVVIEEDWWYPLRFDPVDAFDSASYHFRRNEETAAANEIDRAVTWLKYAAGHAMPITKEKLDAAVTDLKSLSGDLRSGNLADAARLDGALGRAAHVLAEWHFFKAKESYGKGEEGDAAQNLEAAVAHLQHAANSAHYQFGTDTITLFETIRRDGRTISETKTIDNNVLGKNIDEVEKAVKELAETLKKTSKTRF
;
A
#
# COMPACT_ATOMS: atom_id res chain seq x y z
N MET A 1 -36.29 -0.51 1.06
CA MET A 1 -35.12 -1.11 1.72
C MET A 1 -35.43 -2.55 2.07
N ARG A 2 -34.72 -3.51 1.48
CA ARG A 2 -34.82 -4.94 1.80
C ARG A 2 -33.51 -5.34 2.48
N THR A 3 -33.56 -5.73 3.74
CA THR A 3 -32.42 -6.32 4.46
C THR A 3 -32.42 -7.82 4.21
N THR A 4 -31.40 -8.30 3.51
CA THR A 4 -31.10 -9.73 3.31
C THR A 4 -30.22 -10.21 4.47
N SER A 5 -30.74 -11.13 5.29
CA SER A 5 -29.96 -11.85 6.28
C SER A 5 -29.27 -13.05 5.63
N PHE A 6 -27.95 -13.18 5.79
CA PHE A 6 -27.22 -14.40 5.46
C PHE A 6 -26.96 -15.20 6.73
N ALA A 7 -27.37 -16.47 6.70
CA ALA A 7 -27.11 -17.45 7.76
C ALA A 7 -25.75 -18.12 7.51
N VAL A 8 -24.90 -18.18 8.54
CA VAL A 8 -23.65 -18.94 8.52
C VAL A 8 -23.93 -20.33 9.10
N ALA A 9 -23.61 -21.36 8.31
CA ALA A 9 -23.72 -22.76 8.69
C ALA A 9 -22.50 -23.19 9.53
N SER A 10 -22.74 -23.61 10.77
CA SER A 10 -21.72 -24.17 11.65
C SER A 10 -21.49 -25.66 11.36
N LEU A 11 -20.25 -26.02 11.03
CA LEU A 11 -19.82 -27.42 10.90
C LEU A 11 -19.76 -28.10 12.28
N LEU A 12 -20.43 -29.26 12.37
CA LEU A 12 -20.39 -30.19 13.51
C LEU A 12 -19.09 -31.01 13.49
N PHE A 13 -18.28 -30.92 14.55
CA PHE A 13 -17.28 -31.94 14.86
C PHE A 13 -17.81 -32.85 15.97
N ALA A 14 -17.82 -34.15 15.67
CA ALA A 14 -18.24 -35.22 16.55
C ALA A 14 -17.22 -35.46 17.68
N SER A 15 -17.77 -35.66 18.86
CA SER A 15 -17.14 -35.94 20.15
C SER A 15 -16.48 -37.32 20.22
N MET A 16 -15.30 -37.40 20.85
CA MET A 16 -14.83 -38.60 21.56
C MET A 16 -14.73 -38.27 23.06
N THR A 17 -15.48 -39.04 23.85
CA THR A 17 -15.57 -38.94 25.30
C THR A 17 -14.49 -39.80 25.95
N PHE A 18 -13.67 -39.24 26.85
CA PHE A 18 -13.04 -40.00 27.92
C PHE A 18 -13.32 -39.33 29.26
N MET A 19 -13.79 -40.16 30.18
CA MET A 19 -14.37 -39.86 31.48
C MET A 19 -13.24 -39.90 32.52
N GLY A 20 -13.00 -38.77 33.18
CA GLY A 20 -12.07 -38.65 34.30
C GLY A 20 -12.57 -37.57 35.24
N MET A 21 -13.17 -37.97 36.36
CA MET A 21 -13.58 -37.05 37.43
C MET A 21 -12.34 -36.55 38.18
N ALA A 22 -12.06 -35.26 38.05
CA ALA A 22 -11.29 -34.50 39.03
C ALA A 22 -11.89 -33.09 39.08
N ASP A 23 -12.58 -32.81 40.18
CA ASP A 23 -13.11 -31.51 40.55
C ASP A 23 -11.93 -30.56 40.78
N THR A 24 -11.55 -29.83 39.74
CA THR A 24 -10.70 -28.64 39.84
C THR A 24 -11.31 -27.60 38.91
N ALA A 25 -11.58 -26.44 39.50
CA ALA A 25 -12.24 -25.30 38.87
C ALA A 25 -11.78 -25.11 37.42
N SER A 26 -12.71 -25.32 36.49
CA SER A 26 -12.54 -24.88 35.11
C SER A 26 -12.39 -23.36 35.14
N ALA A 27 -11.14 -22.89 35.14
CA ALA A 27 -10.83 -21.59 34.58
C ALA A 27 -11.24 -21.70 33.12
N LYS A 28 -12.47 -21.28 32.84
CA LYS A 28 -13.02 -21.15 31.50
C LYS A 28 -12.00 -20.32 30.74
N ALA A 29 -11.28 -20.95 29.82
CA ALA A 29 -10.38 -20.25 28.93
C ALA A 29 -11.23 -19.17 28.26
N LYS A 30 -10.96 -17.91 28.63
CA LYS A 30 -11.68 -16.75 28.12
C LYS A 30 -11.53 -16.84 26.61
N SER A 31 -12.62 -17.10 25.90
CA SER A 31 -12.60 -17.10 24.45
C SER A 31 -12.07 -15.74 24.03
N ILE A 32 -11.10 -15.74 23.12
CA ILE A 32 -10.69 -14.54 22.40
C ILE A 32 -11.97 -14.02 21.72
N GLY A 33 -12.61 -13.02 22.32
CA GLY A 33 -13.90 -12.47 21.86
C GLY A 33 -14.99 -12.24 22.93
N GLU A 34 -14.86 -12.70 24.18
CA GLU A 34 -15.82 -12.29 25.22
C GLU A 34 -15.54 -10.85 25.68
N LYS A 35 -16.47 -9.94 25.35
CA LYS A 35 -16.50 -8.54 25.82
C LYS A 35 -16.19 -8.51 27.32
N PRO A 36 -15.23 -7.69 27.79
CA PRO A 36 -14.99 -7.53 29.21
C PRO A 36 -16.29 -7.17 29.93
N ALA A 37 -16.58 -7.82 31.07
CA ALA A 37 -17.72 -7.44 31.88
C ALA A 37 -17.62 -5.97 32.26
N ASP A 38 -18.71 -5.22 32.05
CA ASP A 38 -18.80 -3.80 32.37
C ASP A 38 -18.37 -3.60 33.83
N SER A 39 -17.17 -3.04 34.02
CA SER A 39 -16.61 -2.77 35.34
C SER A 39 -16.90 -1.30 35.69
N PRO A 40 -17.38 -0.99 36.90
CA PRO A 40 -17.62 0.40 37.30
C PRO A 40 -16.36 1.25 37.12
N GLY A 41 -16.40 2.22 36.20
CA GLY A 41 -15.29 3.12 35.91
C GLY A 41 -14.53 2.89 34.59
N TRP A 42 -14.84 1.84 33.82
CA TRP A 42 -14.28 1.63 32.48
C TRP A 42 -15.34 1.78 31.40
N VAL A 43 -15.03 2.53 30.35
CA VAL A 43 -15.82 2.59 29.10
C VAL A 43 -15.04 1.79 28.06
N VAL A 44 -15.64 0.71 27.55
CA VAL A 44 -15.11 -0.02 26.39
C VAL A 44 -15.66 0.64 25.13
N ILE A 45 -14.77 1.22 24.31
CA ILE A 45 -15.12 1.76 23.00
C ILE A 45 -14.67 0.73 21.96
N GLU A 46 -15.63 0.17 21.22
CA GLU A 46 -15.36 -0.65 20.06
C GLU A 46 -15.29 0.27 18.84
N GLU A 47 -14.12 0.33 18.20
CA GLU A 47 -13.90 1.15 17.01
C GLU A 47 -13.69 0.23 15.80
N ASP A 48 -14.51 0.42 14.78
CA ASP A 48 -14.33 -0.22 13.47
C ASP A 48 -13.42 0.67 12.61
N TRP A 49 -12.24 0.15 12.24
CA TRP A 49 -11.27 0.84 11.40
C TRP A 49 -11.26 0.26 9.98
N TRP A 50 -11.51 1.11 8.98
CA TRP A 50 -11.38 0.75 7.56
C TRP A 50 -10.02 1.19 7.04
N TYR A 51 -9.12 0.23 6.77
CA TYR A 51 -7.80 0.54 6.21
C TYR A 51 -7.82 0.44 4.68
N PRO A 52 -7.68 1.56 3.95
CA PRO A 52 -7.59 1.51 2.49
C PRO A 52 -6.24 0.89 2.11
N LEU A 53 -6.28 -0.37 1.70
CA LEU A 53 -5.08 -1.14 1.33
C LEU A 53 -4.27 -0.51 0.18
N ARG A 54 -4.83 0.45 -0.56
CA ARG A 54 -4.17 1.17 -1.66
C ARG A 54 -2.90 1.94 -1.25
N PHE A 55 -2.71 2.25 0.04
CA PHE A 55 -1.51 2.93 0.54
C PHE A 55 -0.52 2.01 1.26
N ASP A 56 -0.90 0.76 1.54
CA ASP A 56 -0.05 -0.21 2.23
C ASP A 56 1.35 -0.40 1.60
N PRO A 57 1.54 -0.37 0.26
CA PRO A 57 2.88 -0.47 -0.30
C PRO A 57 3.76 0.75 -0.01
N VAL A 58 3.20 1.97 0.12
CA VAL A 58 3.99 3.17 0.50
C VAL A 58 4.52 2.98 1.93
N ASP A 59 3.65 2.57 2.85
CA ASP A 59 4.02 2.34 4.24
C ASP A 59 5.08 1.24 4.37
N ALA A 60 4.97 0.18 3.56
CA ALA A 60 5.97 -0.88 3.49
C ALA A 60 7.34 -0.35 3.02
N PHE A 61 7.38 0.52 2.00
CA PHE A 61 8.65 1.10 1.54
C PHE A 61 9.27 2.05 2.58
N ASP A 62 8.46 2.89 3.22
CA ASP A 62 8.91 3.79 4.29
C ASP A 62 9.43 3.00 5.50
N SER A 63 8.71 1.95 5.88
CA SER A 63 9.09 1.05 6.98
C SER A 63 10.36 0.27 6.68
N ALA A 64 10.53 -0.22 5.44
CA ALA A 64 11.76 -0.87 5.01
C ALA A 64 12.98 0.06 5.16
N SER A 65 12.85 1.30 4.70
CA SER A 65 13.89 2.32 4.83
C SER A 65 14.18 2.67 6.30
N TYR A 66 13.13 2.75 7.12
CA TYR A 66 13.24 3.00 8.56
C TYR A 66 14.02 1.89 9.28
N HIS A 67 13.64 0.63 9.07
CA HIS A 67 14.31 -0.52 9.68
C HIS A 67 15.76 -0.65 9.21
N PHE A 68 16.03 -0.45 7.92
CA PHE A 68 17.39 -0.52 7.40
C PHE A 68 18.33 0.50 8.06
N ARG A 69 17.89 1.76 8.22
CA ARG A 69 18.68 2.81 8.90
C ARG A 69 18.98 2.50 10.37
N ARG A 70 18.28 1.54 10.96
CA ARG A 70 18.45 1.10 12.35
C ARG A 70 19.25 -0.20 12.46
N ASN A 71 19.80 -0.70 11.35
CA ASN A 71 20.44 -2.02 11.26
C ASN A 71 19.49 -3.15 11.68
N GLU A 72 18.21 -3.01 11.31
CA GLU A 72 17.17 -4.02 11.51
C GLU A 72 16.89 -4.71 10.16
N GLU A 73 17.93 -5.30 9.53
CA GLU A 73 17.87 -5.76 8.13
C GLU A 73 16.80 -6.85 7.90
N THR A 74 16.59 -7.72 8.89
CA THR A 74 15.53 -8.74 8.82
C THR A 74 14.14 -8.10 8.80
N ALA A 75 13.92 -7.05 9.58
CA ALA A 75 12.65 -6.31 9.57
C ALA A 75 12.48 -5.56 8.25
N ALA A 76 13.53 -4.91 7.74
CA ALA A 76 13.52 -4.27 6.44
C ALA A 76 13.18 -5.24 5.29
N ALA A 77 13.76 -6.44 5.31
CA ALA A 77 13.47 -7.49 4.32
C ALA A 77 12.00 -7.97 4.39
N ASN A 78 11.42 -8.08 5.59
CA ASN A 78 10.01 -8.45 5.74
C ASN A 78 9.07 -7.38 5.16
N GLU A 79 9.40 -6.09 5.36
CA GLU A 79 8.66 -5.00 4.75
C GLU A 79 8.77 -4.97 3.22
N ILE A 80 9.95 -5.29 2.68
CA ILE A 80 10.13 -5.45 1.23
C ILE A 80 9.27 -6.59 0.69
N ASP A 81 9.19 -7.72 1.40
CA ASP A 81 8.36 -8.86 0.98
C ASP A 81 6.85 -8.51 1.00
N ARG A 82 6.42 -7.67 1.94
CA ARG A 82 5.06 -7.10 1.95
C ARG A 82 4.83 -6.27 0.69
N ALA A 83 5.74 -5.36 0.35
CA ALA A 83 5.63 -4.57 -0.87
C ALA A 83 5.67 -5.42 -2.16
N VAL A 84 6.46 -6.50 -2.19
CA VAL A 84 6.49 -7.46 -3.30
C VAL A 84 5.14 -8.12 -3.53
N THR A 85 4.37 -8.39 -2.47
CA THR A 85 3.04 -8.98 -2.59
C THR A 85 2.08 -8.03 -3.31
N TRP A 86 2.16 -6.72 -3.01
CA TRP A 86 1.40 -5.69 -3.71
C TRP A 86 1.79 -5.55 -5.17
N LEU A 87 3.09 -5.53 -5.48
CA LEU A 87 3.56 -5.44 -6.86
C LEU A 87 3.08 -6.63 -7.70
N LYS A 88 3.07 -7.85 -7.13
CA LYS A 88 2.51 -9.03 -7.82
C LYS A 88 1.01 -8.91 -8.04
N TYR A 89 0.27 -8.40 -7.05
CA TYR A 89 -1.16 -8.12 -7.21
C TYR A 89 -1.38 -7.13 -8.35
N ALA A 90 -0.67 -5.99 -8.36
CA ALA A 90 -0.73 -5.01 -9.43
C ALA A 90 -0.38 -5.64 -10.80
N ALA A 91 0.67 -6.46 -10.88
CA ALA A 91 1.09 -7.14 -12.10
C ALA A 91 0.05 -8.13 -12.63
N GLY A 92 -0.79 -8.70 -11.76
CA GLY A 92 -1.93 -9.54 -12.12
C GLY A 92 -3.07 -8.79 -12.79
N HIS A 93 -3.18 -7.48 -12.56
CA HIS A 93 -4.26 -6.61 -13.03
C HIS A 93 -3.80 -5.53 -14.02
N ALA A 94 -2.51 -5.52 -14.35
CA ALA A 94 -1.90 -4.54 -15.22
C ALA A 94 -1.99 -4.94 -16.70
N MET A 95 -1.99 -3.93 -17.58
CA MET A 95 -1.76 -4.13 -19.02
C MET A 95 -0.34 -4.68 -19.27
N PRO A 96 -0.08 -5.37 -20.40
CA PRO A 96 1.21 -6.02 -20.65
C PRO A 96 2.44 -5.14 -20.42
N ILE A 97 2.44 -3.89 -20.93
CA ILE A 97 3.58 -2.98 -20.79
C ILE A 97 3.87 -2.57 -19.33
N THR A 98 2.84 -2.41 -18.50
CA THR A 98 2.99 -2.08 -17.08
C THR A 98 3.32 -3.33 -16.28
N LYS A 99 2.79 -4.49 -16.66
CA LYS A 99 3.08 -5.78 -16.06
C LYS A 99 4.57 -6.11 -16.11
N GLU A 100 5.22 -5.95 -17.26
CA GLU A 100 6.66 -6.22 -17.41
C GLU A 100 7.50 -5.38 -16.44
N LYS A 101 7.17 -4.09 -16.29
CA LYS A 101 7.85 -3.21 -15.34
C LYS A 101 7.62 -3.64 -13.88
N LEU A 102 6.40 -4.05 -13.54
CA LEU A 102 6.06 -4.54 -12.21
C LEU A 102 6.79 -5.85 -11.88
N ASP A 103 6.85 -6.79 -12.83
CA ASP A 103 7.58 -8.05 -12.68
C ASP A 103 9.09 -7.82 -12.52
N ALA A 104 9.66 -6.83 -13.24
CA ALA A 104 11.03 -6.40 -13.04
C ALA A 104 11.25 -5.83 -11.63
N ALA A 105 10.37 -4.95 -11.15
CA ALA A 105 10.44 -4.40 -9.79
C ALA A 105 10.32 -5.50 -8.71
N VAL A 106 9.44 -6.49 -8.91
CA VAL A 106 9.33 -7.67 -8.03
C VAL A 106 10.65 -8.42 -7.96
N THR A 107 11.31 -8.63 -9.09
CA THR A 107 12.58 -9.36 -9.16
C THR A 107 13.68 -8.61 -8.43
N ASP A 108 13.81 -7.30 -8.68
CA ASP A 108 14.77 -6.42 -8.00
C ASP A 108 14.58 -6.45 -6.48
N LEU A 109 13.34 -6.27 -6.00
CA LEU A 109 13.04 -6.24 -4.56
C LEU A 109 13.24 -7.58 -3.88
N LYS A 110 12.92 -8.70 -4.54
CA LYS A 110 13.23 -10.04 -3.99
C LYS A 110 14.73 -10.26 -3.83
N SER A 111 15.53 -9.86 -4.82
CA SER A 111 16.98 -9.93 -4.72
C SER A 111 17.48 -9.09 -3.54
N LEU A 112 16.96 -7.88 -3.39
CA LEU A 112 17.32 -6.95 -2.31
C LEU A 112 16.96 -7.51 -0.93
N SER A 113 15.78 -8.09 -0.79
CA SER A 113 15.30 -8.76 0.43
C SER A 113 16.22 -9.95 0.80
N GLY A 114 16.67 -10.73 -0.18
CA GLY A 114 17.66 -11.80 0.02
C GLY A 114 19.02 -11.28 0.48
N ASP A 115 19.49 -10.17 -0.10
CA ASP A 115 20.77 -9.54 0.27
C ASP A 115 20.73 -8.97 1.68
N LEU A 116 19.61 -8.36 2.09
CA LEU A 116 19.42 -7.88 3.47
C LEU A 116 19.49 -9.03 4.48
N ARG A 117 18.78 -10.13 4.22
CA ARG A 117 18.77 -11.29 5.13
C ARG A 117 20.12 -12.00 5.23
N SER A 118 20.93 -11.90 4.20
CA SER A 118 22.29 -12.47 4.18
C SER A 118 23.36 -11.50 4.68
N GLY A 119 22.99 -10.27 5.07
CA GLY A 119 23.93 -9.24 5.51
C GLY A 119 24.83 -8.71 4.38
N ASN A 120 24.45 -8.95 3.12
CA ASN A 120 25.23 -8.60 1.94
C ASN A 120 24.90 -7.21 1.39
N LEU A 121 23.86 -6.54 1.90
CA LEU A 121 23.50 -5.21 1.43
C LEU A 121 24.41 -4.14 2.05
N ALA A 122 25.36 -3.65 1.27
CA ALA A 122 26.39 -2.73 1.74
C ALA A 122 26.02 -1.23 1.63
N ASP A 123 24.97 -0.87 0.88
CA ASP A 123 24.71 0.54 0.53
C ASP A 123 23.22 0.91 0.58
N ALA A 124 22.91 1.93 1.39
CA ALA A 124 21.60 2.57 1.48
C ALA A 124 21.11 3.06 0.10
N ALA A 125 22.03 3.52 -0.75
CA ALA A 125 21.67 4.05 -2.05
C ALA A 125 21.10 2.94 -2.97
N ARG A 126 21.53 1.68 -2.79
CA ARG A 126 20.97 0.53 -3.52
C ARG A 126 19.55 0.21 -3.05
N LEU A 127 19.32 0.27 -1.73
CA LEU A 127 17.98 0.14 -1.15
C LEU A 127 17.04 1.21 -1.72
N ASP A 128 17.40 2.47 -1.51
CA ASP A 128 16.58 3.62 -1.91
C ASP A 128 16.33 3.63 -3.43
N GLY A 129 17.34 3.29 -4.23
CA GLY A 129 17.18 3.18 -5.68
C GLY A 129 16.19 2.09 -6.10
N ALA A 130 16.18 0.93 -5.42
CA ALA A 130 15.26 -0.15 -5.73
C ALA A 130 13.83 0.16 -5.25
N LEU A 131 13.67 0.69 -4.03
CA LEU A 131 12.39 1.16 -3.50
C LEU A 131 11.80 2.27 -4.38
N GLY A 132 12.63 3.23 -4.81
CA GLY A 132 12.21 4.33 -5.67
C GLY A 132 11.72 3.87 -7.03
N ARG A 133 12.39 2.89 -7.66
CA ARG A 133 11.91 2.29 -8.92
C ARG A 133 10.59 1.53 -8.71
N ALA A 134 10.48 0.75 -7.64
CA ALA A 134 9.24 0.01 -7.35
C ALA A 134 8.06 0.97 -7.11
N ALA A 135 8.26 2.03 -6.33
CA ALA A 135 7.26 3.07 -6.12
C ALA A 135 6.89 3.79 -7.42
N HIS A 136 7.86 4.12 -8.28
CA HIS A 136 7.57 4.75 -9.57
C HIS A 136 6.69 3.87 -10.48
N VAL A 137 6.96 2.56 -10.53
CA VAL A 137 6.14 1.64 -11.33
C VAL A 137 4.72 1.50 -10.77
N LEU A 138 4.54 1.49 -9.44
CA LEU A 138 3.21 1.54 -8.82
C LEU A 138 2.49 2.86 -9.12
N ALA A 139 3.22 3.98 -9.13
CA ALA A 139 2.66 5.26 -9.56
C ALA A 139 2.17 5.22 -11.01
N GLU A 140 2.95 4.66 -11.93
CA GLU A 140 2.52 4.46 -13.32
C GLU A 140 1.25 3.60 -13.40
N TRP A 141 1.18 2.49 -12.67
CA TRP A 141 0.02 1.61 -12.65
C TRP A 141 -1.25 2.33 -12.18
N HIS A 142 -1.18 3.01 -11.03
CA HIS A 142 -2.30 3.79 -10.52
C HIS A 142 -2.68 4.96 -11.45
N PHE A 143 -1.69 5.61 -12.07
CA PHE A 143 -1.95 6.64 -13.06
C PHE A 143 -2.73 6.09 -14.27
N PHE A 144 -2.38 4.90 -14.79
CA PHE A 144 -3.15 4.26 -15.86
C PHE A 144 -4.57 3.92 -15.42
N LYS A 145 -4.77 3.42 -14.20
CA LYS A 145 -6.11 3.19 -13.63
C LYS A 145 -6.91 4.49 -13.52
N ALA A 146 -6.27 5.58 -13.10
CA ALA A 146 -6.92 6.89 -13.03
C ALA A 146 -7.41 7.36 -14.41
N LYS A 147 -6.57 7.24 -15.45
CA LYS A 147 -6.97 7.55 -16.84
C LYS A 147 -8.10 6.67 -17.34
N GLU A 148 -8.05 5.38 -17.03
CA GLU A 148 -9.08 4.41 -17.42
C GLU A 148 -10.45 4.78 -16.82
N SER A 149 -10.51 4.99 -15.51
CA SER A 149 -11.75 5.37 -14.81
C SER A 149 -12.25 6.74 -15.24
N TYR A 150 -11.35 7.70 -15.46
CA TYR A 150 -11.71 9.01 -16.00
C TYR A 150 -12.38 8.90 -17.37
N GLY A 151 -11.81 8.09 -18.27
CA GLY A 151 -12.39 7.84 -19.60
C GLY A 151 -13.76 7.13 -19.57
N LYS A 152 -14.11 6.47 -18.46
CA LYS A 152 -15.41 5.82 -18.23
C LYS A 152 -16.43 6.73 -17.55
N GLY A 153 -16.05 7.93 -17.12
CA GLY A 153 -16.90 8.80 -16.29
C GLY A 153 -17.04 8.29 -14.85
N GLU A 154 -16.01 7.63 -14.33
CA GLU A 154 -15.91 7.16 -12.95
C GLU A 154 -14.99 8.12 -12.15
N GLU A 155 -15.41 9.38 -11.94
CA GLU A 155 -14.52 10.43 -11.40
C GLU A 155 -14.01 10.12 -9.99
N GLY A 156 -14.80 9.42 -9.17
CA GLY A 156 -14.39 8.99 -7.83
C GLY A 156 -13.22 8.01 -7.87
N ASP A 157 -13.34 6.95 -8.67
CA ASP A 157 -12.28 5.97 -8.84
C ASP A 157 -11.04 6.59 -9.50
N ALA A 158 -11.25 7.48 -10.46
CA ALA A 158 -10.18 8.21 -11.11
C ALA A 158 -9.38 9.06 -10.11
N ALA A 159 -10.05 9.82 -9.25
CA ALA A 159 -9.39 10.67 -8.26
C ALA A 159 -8.69 9.87 -7.16
N GLN A 160 -9.27 8.75 -6.71
CA GLN A 160 -8.64 7.87 -5.72
C GLN A 160 -7.38 7.19 -6.28
N ASN A 161 -7.41 6.75 -7.53
CA ASN A 161 -6.23 6.22 -8.19
C ASN A 161 -5.19 7.32 -8.44
N LEU A 162 -5.61 8.54 -8.76
CA LEU A 162 -4.70 9.67 -8.92
C LEU A 162 -4.02 10.04 -7.58
N GLU A 163 -4.75 9.97 -6.46
CA GLU A 163 -4.18 10.11 -5.11
C GLU A 163 -3.09 9.06 -4.84
N ALA A 164 -3.37 7.79 -5.12
CA ALA A 164 -2.38 6.72 -4.97
C ALA A 164 -1.16 6.95 -5.87
N ALA A 165 -1.37 7.37 -7.12
CA ALA A 165 -0.28 7.68 -8.04
C ALA A 165 0.65 8.77 -7.50
N VAL A 166 0.10 9.89 -6.98
CA VAL A 166 0.93 10.98 -6.44
C VAL A 166 1.63 10.61 -5.13
N ALA A 167 1.02 9.76 -4.30
CA ALA A 167 1.67 9.24 -3.10
C ALA A 167 2.90 8.41 -3.47
N HIS A 168 2.77 7.51 -4.43
CA HIS A 168 3.88 6.71 -4.94
C HIS A 168 4.95 7.53 -5.68
N LEU A 169 4.56 8.57 -6.43
CA LEU A 169 5.54 9.50 -7.04
C LEU A 169 6.35 10.24 -6.00
N GLN A 170 5.71 10.72 -4.93
CA GLN A 170 6.42 11.41 -3.85
C GLN A 170 7.41 10.47 -3.18
N HIS A 171 7.00 9.23 -2.88
CA HIS A 171 7.89 8.23 -2.31
C HIS A 171 9.07 7.96 -3.26
N ALA A 172 8.79 7.69 -4.54
CA ALA A 172 9.82 7.43 -5.55
C ALA A 172 10.82 8.58 -5.70
N ALA A 173 10.34 9.83 -5.68
CA ALA A 173 11.19 11.01 -5.71
C ALA A 173 12.06 11.12 -4.46
N ASN A 174 11.48 10.89 -3.27
CA ASN A 174 12.22 10.92 -2.01
C ASN A 174 13.34 9.87 -1.99
N SER A 175 13.07 8.63 -2.42
CA SER A 175 14.10 7.58 -2.50
C SER A 175 15.16 7.87 -3.59
N ALA A 176 14.79 8.62 -4.63
CA ALA A 176 15.74 9.06 -5.66
C ALA A 176 16.53 10.32 -5.26
N HIS A 177 16.29 10.88 -4.06
CA HIS A 177 16.74 12.21 -3.66
C HIS A 177 16.41 13.30 -4.69
N TYR A 178 15.27 13.14 -5.34
CA TYR A 178 14.71 14.08 -6.31
C TYR A 178 13.66 14.96 -5.64
N GLN A 179 13.69 16.26 -5.92
CA GLN A 179 12.71 17.20 -5.41
C GLN A 179 11.92 17.79 -6.58
N PHE A 180 10.60 17.58 -6.55
CA PHE A 180 9.69 18.26 -7.47
C PHE A 180 9.65 19.76 -7.17
N GLY A 181 9.38 20.57 -8.21
CA GLY A 181 9.13 22.00 -8.04
C GLY A 181 7.88 22.29 -7.19
N THR A 182 7.81 23.49 -6.61
CA THR A 182 6.74 23.91 -5.70
C THR A 182 5.35 23.71 -6.29
N ASP A 183 5.15 24.05 -7.57
CA ASP A 183 3.87 23.90 -8.26
C ASP A 183 3.38 22.44 -8.27
N THR A 184 4.27 21.49 -8.56
CA THR A 184 3.97 20.05 -8.54
C THR A 184 3.65 19.55 -7.13
N ILE A 185 4.35 20.06 -6.11
CA ILE A 185 4.05 19.71 -4.71
C ILE A 185 2.66 20.21 -4.31
N THR A 186 2.32 21.46 -4.63
CA THR A 186 0.99 22.03 -4.37
C THR A 186 -0.11 21.28 -5.12
N LEU A 187 0.15 20.84 -6.36
CA LEU A 187 -0.74 19.95 -7.10
C LEU A 187 -0.94 18.63 -6.35
N PHE A 188 0.12 17.96 -5.91
CA PHE A 188 0.01 16.69 -5.19
C PHE A 188 -0.79 16.81 -3.90
N GLU A 189 -0.61 17.90 -3.15
CA GLU A 189 -1.40 18.19 -1.95
C GLU A 189 -2.89 18.38 -2.27
N THR A 190 -3.18 19.10 -3.36
CA THR A 190 -4.55 19.29 -3.86
C THR A 190 -5.19 17.95 -4.23
N ILE A 191 -4.49 17.12 -5.01
CA ILE A 191 -4.97 15.79 -5.41
C ILE A 191 -5.19 14.90 -4.20
N ARG A 192 -4.28 14.88 -3.21
CA ARG A 192 -4.47 14.08 -1.97
C ARG A 192 -5.67 14.54 -1.18
N ARG A 193 -5.84 15.85 -1.00
CA ARG A 193 -7.02 16.40 -0.33
C ARG A 193 -8.29 15.98 -1.07
N ASP A 194 -8.34 16.18 -2.37
CA ASP A 194 -9.55 15.96 -3.16
C ASP A 194 -9.87 14.45 -3.26
N GLY A 195 -8.87 13.59 -3.48
CA GLY A 195 -9.01 12.12 -3.49
C GLY A 195 -9.54 11.53 -2.18
N ARG A 196 -9.15 12.09 -1.01
CA ARG A 196 -9.73 11.71 0.29
C ARG A 196 -11.14 12.23 0.50
N THR A 197 -11.44 13.40 -0.04
CA THR A 197 -12.72 14.08 0.19
C THR A 197 -13.82 13.59 -0.75
N ILE A 198 -13.47 12.89 -1.84
CA ILE A 198 -14.44 12.20 -2.70
C ILE A 198 -14.97 10.97 -1.96
N SER A 199 -15.84 11.27 -1.00
CA SER A 199 -16.87 10.43 -0.44
C SER A 199 -18.20 10.84 -1.08
N GLU A 200 -19.28 10.12 -0.77
CA GLU A 200 -20.64 10.30 -1.31
C GLU A 200 -21.18 11.75 -1.30
N THR A 201 -20.50 12.69 -0.65
CA THR A 201 -20.92 14.08 -0.42
C THR A 201 -20.22 15.13 -1.28
N LYS A 202 -19.12 14.80 -1.99
CA LYS A 202 -18.36 15.78 -2.78
C LYS A 202 -18.00 15.24 -4.16
N THR A 203 -18.48 15.93 -5.20
CA THR A 203 -18.05 15.70 -6.58
C THR A 203 -16.83 16.56 -6.90
N ILE A 204 -15.95 16.04 -7.75
CA ILE A 204 -14.86 16.81 -8.35
C ILE A 204 -15.30 17.30 -9.72
N ASP A 205 -14.95 18.55 -10.06
CA ASP A 205 -15.18 19.07 -11.41
C ASP A 205 -14.37 18.25 -12.42
N ASN A 206 -15.04 17.76 -13.46
CA ASN A 206 -14.45 16.88 -14.47
C ASN A 206 -13.26 17.56 -15.18
N ASN A 207 -13.36 18.86 -15.51
CA ASN A 207 -12.27 19.58 -16.17
C ASN A 207 -11.04 19.73 -15.24
N VAL A 208 -11.28 19.97 -13.95
CA VAL A 208 -10.20 20.02 -12.94
C VAL A 208 -9.51 18.66 -12.83
N LEU A 209 -10.26 17.57 -12.76
CA LEU A 209 -9.69 16.22 -12.69
C LEU A 209 -8.89 15.87 -13.94
N GLY A 210 -9.40 16.19 -15.14
CA GLY A 210 -8.67 16.00 -16.39
C GLY A 210 -7.35 16.77 -16.43
N LYS A 211 -7.35 18.03 -15.99
CA LYS A 211 -6.13 18.84 -15.88
C LYS A 211 -5.12 18.22 -14.90
N ASN A 212 -5.60 17.76 -13.74
CA ASN A 212 -4.74 17.11 -12.74
C ASN A 212 -4.10 15.83 -13.30
N ILE A 213 -4.84 15.04 -14.07
CA ILE A 213 -4.30 13.86 -14.76
C ILE A 213 -3.17 14.26 -15.71
N ASP A 214 -3.36 15.28 -16.55
CA ASP A 214 -2.34 15.73 -17.50
C ASP A 214 -1.05 16.23 -16.80
N GLU A 215 -1.20 16.93 -15.67
CA GLU A 215 -0.06 17.42 -14.89
C GLU A 215 0.68 16.29 -14.18
N VAL A 216 -0.03 15.30 -13.63
CA VAL A 216 0.59 14.09 -13.06
C VAL A 216 1.30 13.27 -14.15
N GLU A 217 0.77 13.21 -15.38
CA GLU A 217 1.43 12.53 -16.50
C GLU A 217 2.85 13.08 -16.75
N LYS A 218 3.00 14.41 -16.67
CA LYS A 218 4.29 15.08 -16.82
C LYS A 218 5.25 14.70 -15.68
N ALA A 219 4.76 14.70 -14.44
CA ALA A 219 5.56 14.32 -13.27
C ALA A 219 6.02 12.85 -13.33
N VAL A 220 5.15 11.93 -13.78
CA VAL A 220 5.50 10.52 -14.00
C VAL A 220 6.66 10.39 -15.00
N LYS A 221 6.57 11.10 -16.14
CA LYS A 221 7.59 11.06 -17.19
C LYS A 221 8.91 11.69 -16.74
N GLU A 222 8.84 12.83 -16.06
CA GLU A 222 10.00 13.54 -15.53
C GLU A 222 10.79 12.66 -14.55
N LEU A 223 10.10 12.06 -13.57
CA LEU A 223 10.75 11.19 -12.59
C LEU A 223 11.32 9.92 -13.24
N ALA A 224 10.64 9.35 -14.24
CA ALA A 224 11.14 8.20 -14.98
C ALA A 224 12.51 8.50 -15.63
N GLU A 225 12.67 9.67 -16.24
CA GLU A 225 13.93 10.09 -16.86
C GLU A 225 15.03 10.34 -15.82
N THR A 226 14.69 10.90 -14.66
CA THR A 226 15.62 11.04 -13.54
C THR A 226 16.13 9.69 -13.03
N LEU A 227 15.22 8.73 -12.80
CA LEU A 227 15.57 7.37 -12.34
C LEU A 227 16.44 6.61 -13.36
N LYS A 228 16.24 6.83 -14.67
CA LYS A 228 17.10 6.25 -15.72
C LYS A 228 18.52 6.85 -15.73
N LYS A 229 18.68 8.12 -15.38
CA LYS A 229 20.00 8.77 -15.33
C LYS A 229 20.79 8.31 -14.11
N THR A 230 20.14 8.21 -12.95
CA THR A 230 20.80 7.78 -11.71
C THR A 230 21.24 6.32 -11.77
N SER A 231 20.50 5.44 -12.45
CA SER A 231 20.89 4.04 -12.63
C SER A 231 22.13 3.84 -13.52
N LYS A 232 22.37 4.73 -14.49
CA LYS A 232 23.54 4.65 -15.40
C LYS A 232 24.84 5.16 -14.78
N THR A 233 24.77 5.96 -13.73
CA THR A 233 25.93 6.68 -13.17
C THR A 233 26.62 5.88 -12.05
N ARG A 234 26.01 4.80 -11.56
CA ARG A 234 26.57 3.94 -10.51
C ARG A 234 27.20 2.69 -11.12
N PHE A 235 28.38 2.86 -11.73
CA PHE A 235 29.32 1.79 -12.09
C PHE A 235 30.75 2.28 -11.82
#